data_AF-A6GZV9-F1
#
_entry.id   AF-A6GZV9-F1
#
_cell.length_a   1.000
_cell.length_b   1.000
_cell.length_c   1.000
_cell.angle_alpha   90.00
_cell.angle_beta   90.00
_cell.angle_gamma   90.00
#
_symmetry.space_group_name_H-M   'P 1'
#
loop_
_entity.id
_entity.type
_entity.pdbx_description
1 polymer ?
#
loop_
_entity_poly.entity_id
_entity_poly.type
_entity_poly.pdbx_seq_one_letter_code
_entity_poly.pdbx_strand_id
1 'polypeptide(L)'
;MIKVYLDWNVMSGMKNNHFQELNDIILNRDKFLLLYSTSHIGDIFASIKNHSEEEQKLVREDLDYITNLTNDLCLVNNSKEVTLSTYQPGELLDDRIREAPLFQDFSIDSLFSSIEEDNPMFGLVNTMKEMLSSLPLDIAFKEAFENPESAAMLDKMFPGLKDDQTMNCFFKSFGKMFHNMNETEDYKDLRSMVQQIGVNSGHFNENKNPFEVIDNAYKKTGIENFDVDKYFDKTKNAPEWFNDITNEYVKLDMHGFKADKVKVTDKEKNTFKNTTEDASHSAFASRCEFYITNDDKNYHKTKAVFKKLGIYTIVLKPNEFIQYYNSFLNVNNFDDHFRSIIHEMKRVENFQEQRYESGESFGWVNFTSHYFFNFFNKILIPNPQVNEALFILGKESPSKSYIISQQELEAMLKLFTDKLGIDVNGKAYYELGEIKNGEDWLGRSWETSVGQINIRRLNGWFQMYFFPLQENEKQVEN
;
A
#
# COMPACT_ATOMS: atom_id res chain seq x y z
N MET A 1 -7.86 -13.14 10.08
CA MET A 1 -7.27 -13.44 8.76
C MET A 1 -6.03 -12.59 8.57
N ILE A 2 -5.11 -13.06 7.74
CA ILE A 2 -3.87 -12.38 7.36
C ILE A 2 -4.14 -11.69 6.02
N LYS A 3 -4.05 -10.36 5.93
CA LYS A 3 -4.24 -9.66 4.65
C LYS A 3 -3.00 -9.76 3.79
N VAL A 4 -3.23 -10.11 2.53
CA VAL A 4 -2.17 -10.24 1.53
C VAL A 4 -2.56 -9.40 0.32
N TYR A 5 -1.64 -8.54 -0.08
CA TYR A 5 -1.71 -7.81 -1.33
C TYR A 5 -0.83 -8.53 -2.36
N LEU A 6 -1.43 -8.97 -3.46
CA LEU A 6 -0.71 -9.58 -4.57
C LEU A 6 -0.55 -8.53 -5.66
N ASP A 7 0.62 -8.41 -6.25
CA ASP A 7 0.83 -7.60 -7.44
C ASP A 7 0.07 -8.20 -8.64
N TRP A 8 -0.30 -7.38 -9.64
CA TRP A 8 -0.91 -7.87 -10.87
C TRP A 8 -0.05 -8.92 -11.57
N ASN A 9 1.28 -8.74 -11.57
CA ASN A 9 2.19 -9.73 -12.17
C ASN A 9 2.12 -11.11 -11.48
N VAL A 10 1.75 -11.16 -10.20
CA VAL A 10 1.55 -12.41 -9.45
C VAL A 10 0.16 -12.96 -9.74
N MET A 11 -0.89 -12.14 -9.66
CA MET A 11 -2.27 -12.56 -9.96
C MET A 11 -2.40 -13.13 -11.38
N SER A 12 -1.85 -12.42 -12.37
CA SER A 12 -1.83 -12.87 -13.77
C SER A 12 -1.02 -14.16 -13.92
N GLY A 13 0.11 -14.29 -13.23
CA GLY A 13 0.89 -15.54 -13.20
C GLY A 13 0.13 -16.71 -12.58
N MET A 14 -0.63 -16.47 -11.51
CA MET A 14 -1.48 -17.48 -10.86
C MET A 14 -2.62 -17.92 -11.78
N LYS A 15 -3.33 -16.98 -12.44
CA LYS A 15 -4.35 -17.27 -13.46
C LYS A 15 -3.81 -18.19 -14.56
N ASN A 16 -2.54 -17.97 -14.96
CA ASN A 16 -1.86 -18.74 -15.99
C ASN A 16 -1.11 -19.99 -15.47
N ASN A 17 -1.38 -20.43 -14.23
CA ASN A 17 -0.79 -21.63 -13.59
C ASN A 17 0.74 -21.60 -13.41
N HIS A 18 1.37 -20.41 -13.35
CA HIS A 18 2.81 -20.29 -13.12
C HIS A 18 3.20 -20.43 -11.63
N PHE A 19 2.25 -20.27 -10.71
CA PHE A 19 2.48 -20.27 -9.27
C PHE A 19 1.53 -21.22 -8.52
N GLN A 20 1.48 -22.50 -8.93
CA GLN A 20 0.52 -23.47 -8.40
C GLN A 20 0.57 -23.61 -6.88
N GLU A 21 1.76 -23.80 -6.29
CA GLU A 21 1.89 -23.97 -4.83
C GLU A 21 1.46 -22.70 -4.06
N LEU A 22 1.80 -21.52 -4.58
CA LEU A 22 1.30 -20.26 -4.01
C LEU A 22 -0.23 -20.21 -4.06
N ASN A 23 -0.83 -20.61 -5.18
CA ASN A 23 -2.27 -20.64 -5.38
C ASN A 23 -2.95 -21.57 -4.36
N ASP A 24 -2.42 -22.78 -4.19
CA ASP A 24 -2.94 -23.78 -3.25
C ASP A 24 -2.89 -23.26 -1.80
N ILE A 25 -1.86 -22.49 -1.44
CA ILE A 25 -1.71 -21.88 -0.11
C ILE A 25 -2.66 -20.70 0.08
N ILE A 26 -2.64 -19.73 -0.85
CA ILE A 26 -3.24 -18.41 -0.67
C ILE A 26 -4.77 -18.45 -0.82
N LEU A 27 -5.31 -19.47 -1.49
CA LEU A 27 -6.76 -19.69 -1.63
C LEU A 27 -7.44 -20.21 -0.36
N ASN A 28 -6.71 -20.46 0.73
CA ASN A 28 -7.31 -20.75 2.03
C ASN A 28 -8.00 -19.50 2.61
N ARG A 29 -9.30 -19.37 2.33
CA ARG A 29 -10.15 -18.24 2.73
C ARG A 29 -10.47 -18.15 4.22
N ASP A 30 -10.16 -19.19 5.00
CA ASP A 30 -10.27 -19.10 6.47
C ASP A 30 -9.03 -18.44 7.09
N LYS A 31 -7.91 -18.43 6.35
CA LYS A 31 -6.63 -17.86 6.80
C LYS A 31 -6.32 -16.52 6.15
N PHE A 32 -6.44 -16.40 4.83
CA PHE A 32 -5.96 -15.25 4.07
C PHE A 32 -7.08 -14.37 3.55
N LEU A 33 -6.93 -13.06 3.72
CA LEU A 33 -7.81 -12.05 3.15
C LEU A 33 -7.09 -11.37 1.98
N LEU A 34 -7.57 -11.62 0.76
CA LEU A 34 -6.96 -11.10 -0.46
C LEU A 34 -7.68 -9.86 -0.92
N LEU A 35 -6.90 -8.85 -1.28
CA LEU A 35 -7.40 -7.55 -1.70
C LEU A 35 -6.87 -7.23 -3.10
N TYR A 36 -7.67 -6.50 -3.88
CA TYR A 36 -7.18 -5.78 -5.04
C TYR A 36 -7.26 -4.27 -4.78
N SER A 37 -6.93 -3.48 -5.79
CA SER A 37 -6.96 -2.02 -5.73
C SER A 37 -7.23 -1.45 -7.11
N THR A 38 -7.48 -0.14 -7.16
CA THR A 38 -7.57 0.61 -8.43
C THR A 38 -6.30 0.50 -9.28
N SER A 39 -5.15 0.14 -8.71
CA SER A 39 -3.92 -0.06 -9.47
C SER A 39 -3.94 -1.30 -10.36
N HIS A 40 -4.56 -2.39 -9.88
CA HIS A 40 -4.77 -3.60 -10.70
C HIS A 40 -5.62 -3.30 -11.94
N ILE A 41 -6.66 -2.47 -11.76
CA ILE A 41 -7.50 -2.00 -12.88
C ILE A 41 -6.67 -1.17 -13.86
N GLY A 42 -5.62 -0.49 -13.38
CA GLY A 42 -4.71 0.30 -14.20
C GLY A 42 -3.80 -0.50 -15.06
N ASP A 43 -3.27 -1.60 -14.52
CA ASP A 43 -2.49 -2.56 -15.28
C ASP A 43 -3.34 -3.23 -16.36
N ILE A 44 -4.57 -3.65 -16.03
CA ILE A 44 -5.51 -4.21 -17.01
C ILE A 44 -5.81 -3.17 -18.09
N PHE A 45 -6.17 -1.94 -17.70
CA PHE A 45 -6.46 -0.86 -18.64
C PHE A 45 -5.26 -0.56 -19.56
N ALA A 46 -4.04 -0.56 -19.03
CA ALA A 46 -2.82 -0.34 -19.81
C ALA A 46 -2.51 -1.50 -20.78
N SER A 47 -3.03 -2.70 -20.52
CA SER A 47 -2.87 -3.86 -21.40
C SER A 47 -3.78 -3.83 -22.63
N ILE A 48 -4.86 -3.02 -22.62
CA ILE A 48 -5.81 -2.87 -23.72
C ILE A 48 -5.17 -2.05 -24.85
N LYS A 49 -5.12 -2.60 -26.05
CA LYS A 49 -4.50 -1.96 -27.22
C LYS A 49 -5.45 -1.71 -28.37
N ASN A 50 -6.16 -2.75 -28.82
CA ASN A 50 -6.83 -2.77 -30.12
C ASN A 50 -8.34 -2.98 -30.02
N HIS A 51 -8.86 -3.24 -28.82
CA HIS A 51 -10.27 -3.51 -28.54
C HIS A 51 -10.84 -4.69 -29.35
N SER A 52 -10.01 -5.68 -29.73
CA SER A 52 -10.49 -6.87 -30.46
C SER A 52 -11.39 -7.72 -29.57
N GLU A 53 -12.25 -8.56 -30.17
CA GLU A 53 -13.14 -9.44 -29.40
C GLU A 53 -12.36 -10.39 -28.49
N GLU A 54 -11.22 -10.91 -28.95
CA GLU A 54 -10.35 -11.76 -28.14
C GLU A 54 -9.72 -11.01 -26.97
N GLU A 55 -9.25 -9.77 -27.19
CA GLU A 55 -8.70 -8.94 -26.12
C GLU A 55 -9.77 -8.60 -25.08
N GLN A 56 -10.98 -8.22 -25.50
CA GLN A 56 -12.10 -7.99 -24.60
C GLN A 56 -12.51 -9.25 -23.82
N LYS A 57 -12.33 -10.44 -24.41
CA LYS A 57 -12.55 -11.70 -23.70
C LYS A 57 -11.48 -11.91 -22.61
N LEU A 58 -10.20 -11.71 -22.94
CA LEU A 58 -9.09 -11.84 -21.98
C LEU A 58 -9.23 -10.86 -20.80
N VAL A 59 -9.59 -9.61 -21.09
CA VAL A 59 -9.88 -8.59 -20.07
C VAL A 59 -11.02 -9.03 -19.15
N ARG A 60 -12.12 -9.56 -19.69
CA ARG A 60 -13.22 -10.09 -18.86
C ARG A 60 -12.76 -11.24 -17.98
N GLU A 61 -12.00 -12.18 -18.52
CA GLU A 61 -11.43 -13.27 -17.73
C GLU A 61 -10.45 -12.77 -16.64
N ASP A 62 -9.74 -11.67 -16.87
CA ASP A 62 -8.86 -11.02 -15.88
C ASP A 62 -9.67 -10.39 -14.73
N LEU A 63 -10.74 -9.67 -15.07
CA LEU A 63 -11.65 -9.06 -14.08
C LEU A 63 -12.38 -10.14 -13.26
N ASP A 64 -12.92 -11.17 -13.91
CA ASP A 64 -13.57 -12.31 -13.25
C ASP A 64 -12.58 -13.02 -12.31
N TYR A 65 -11.31 -13.12 -12.69
CA TYR A 65 -10.28 -13.71 -11.84
C TYR A 65 -10.05 -12.88 -10.57
N ILE A 66 -9.98 -11.54 -10.69
CA ILE A 66 -9.87 -10.64 -9.53
C ILE A 66 -11.07 -10.80 -8.60
N THR A 67 -12.29 -10.79 -9.15
CA THR A 67 -13.53 -11.01 -8.38
C THR A 67 -13.49 -12.34 -7.64
N ASN A 68 -13.14 -13.42 -8.34
CA ASN A 68 -13.02 -14.75 -7.75
C ASN A 68 -11.99 -14.77 -6.62
N LEU A 69 -10.84 -14.11 -6.78
CA LEU A 69 -9.75 -14.15 -5.80
C LEU A 69 -10.04 -13.31 -4.54
N THR A 70 -10.70 -12.16 -4.71
CA THR A 70 -10.80 -11.13 -3.66
C THR A 70 -12.21 -10.91 -3.13
N ASN A 71 -13.22 -11.56 -3.73
CA ASN A 71 -14.64 -11.26 -3.46
C ASN A 71 -14.94 -9.76 -3.57
N ASP A 72 -14.37 -9.12 -4.61
CA ASP A 72 -14.56 -7.71 -4.92
C ASP A 72 -14.06 -6.75 -3.82
N LEU A 73 -13.26 -7.23 -2.87
CA LEU A 73 -12.71 -6.40 -1.80
C LEU A 73 -11.52 -5.57 -2.30
N CYS A 74 -11.73 -4.25 -2.34
CA CYS A 74 -10.89 -3.30 -3.05
C CYS A 74 -10.37 -2.18 -2.14
N LEU A 75 -9.10 -1.83 -2.33
CA LEU A 75 -8.51 -0.59 -1.82
C LEU A 75 -8.63 0.52 -2.87
N VAL A 76 -9.31 1.61 -2.51
CA VAL A 76 -9.56 2.74 -3.42
C VAL A 76 -9.03 4.02 -2.80
N ASN A 77 -8.26 4.79 -3.57
CA ASN A 77 -7.88 6.16 -3.21
C ASN A 77 -8.93 7.13 -3.76
N ASN A 78 -9.70 7.78 -2.89
CA ASN A 78 -10.75 8.75 -3.27
C ASN A 78 -10.28 10.21 -3.21
N SER A 79 -8.96 10.41 -3.32
CA SER A 79 -8.24 11.68 -3.16
C SER A 79 -8.13 12.22 -1.73
N LYS A 80 -8.98 11.78 -0.81
CA LYS A 80 -8.92 12.18 0.62
C LYS A 80 -8.36 11.09 1.50
N GLU A 81 -8.79 9.86 1.25
CA GLU A 81 -8.42 8.67 2.00
C GLU A 81 -8.27 7.46 1.09
N VAL A 82 -7.59 6.43 1.62
CA VAL A 82 -7.65 5.09 1.05
C VAL A 82 -8.63 4.27 1.88
N THR A 83 -9.74 3.91 1.26
CA THR A 83 -10.80 3.12 1.86
C THR A 83 -10.68 1.66 1.44
N LEU A 84 -11.19 0.78 2.29
CA LEU A 84 -11.41 -0.63 1.99
C LEU A 84 -12.91 -0.84 1.82
N SER A 85 -13.35 -1.21 0.62
CA SER A 85 -14.77 -1.38 0.30
C SER A 85 -14.95 -2.42 -0.81
N THR A 86 -16.18 -2.84 -1.03
CA THR A 86 -16.54 -3.76 -2.11
C THR A 86 -16.83 -2.98 -3.38
N TYR A 87 -16.13 -3.29 -4.45
CA TYR A 87 -16.32 -2.72 -5.79
C TYR A 87 -16.18 -3.81 -6.84
N GLN A 88 -17.03 -3.82 -7.85
CA GLN A 88 -16.87 -4.73 -8.99
C GLN A 88 -15.70 -4.24 -9.86
N PRO A 89 -14.70 -5.09 -10.17
CA PRO A 89 -13.57 -4.71 -11.02
C PRO A 89 -14.00 -4.15 -12.38
N GLY A 90 -15.06 -4.69 -12.98
CA GLY A 90 -15.59 -4.23 -14.26
C GLY A 90 -16.12 -2.79 -14.23
N GLU A 91 -16.84 -2.41 -13.16
CA GLU A 91 -17.35 -1.03 -13.00
C GLU A 91 -16.19 -0.03 -12.92
N LEU A 92 -15.13 -0.37 -12.16
CA LEU A 92 -13.93 0.47 -12.06
C LEU A 92 -13.17 0.59 -13.38
N LEU A 93 -13.16 -0.46 -14.21
CA LEU A 93 -12.56 -0.40 -15.54
C LEU A 93 -13.38 0.51 -16.47
N ASP A 94 -14.70 0.39 -16.46
CA ASP A 94 -15.60 1.23 -17.26
C ASP A 94 -15.45 2.70 -16.91
N ASP A 95 -15.34 3.03 -15.61
CA ASP A 95 -15.06 4.38 -15.15
C ASP A 95 -13.72 4.89 -15.68
N ARG A 96 -12.67 4.06 -15.63
CA ARG A 96 -11.35 4.43 -16.13
C ARG A 96 -11.34 4.65 -17.65
N ILE A 97 -12.07 3.84 -18.41
CA ILE A 97 -12.24 4.01 -19.87
C ILE A 97 -12.97 5.32 -20.17
N ARG A 98 -14.02 5.63 -19.41
CA ARG A 98 -14.81 6.86 -19.55
C ARG A 98 -14.00 8.11 -19.26
N GLU A 99 -13.11 8.05 -18.27
CA GLU A 99 -12.26 9.17 -17.84
C GLU A 99 -11.00 9.34 -18.67
N ALA A 100 -10.51 8.29 -19.35
CA ALA A 100 -9.25 8.34 -20.10
C ALA A 100 -9.12 9.52 -21.09
N PRO A 101 -10.16 9.92 -21.85
CA PRO A 101 -10.08 11.09 -22.73
C PRO A 101 -9.78 12.41 -21.99
N LEU A 102 -10.20 12.56 -20.73
CA LEU A 102 -9.97 13.77 -19.93
C LEU A 102 -8.48 14.03 -19.65
N PHE A 103 -7.66 12.98 -19.70
CA PHE A 103 -6.22 13.05 -19.45
C PHE A 103 -5.37 13.10 -20.73
N GLN A 104 -6.01 13.21 -21.91
CA GLN A 104 -5.30 13.32 -23.18
C GLN A 104 -4.93 14.76 -23.54
N ASP A 105 -5.76 15.73 -23.13
CA ASP A 105 -5.51 17.16 -23.37
C ASP A 105 -5.81 17.99 -22.11
N PHE A 106 -4.76 18.55 -21.52
CA PHE A 106 -4.82 19.45 -20.36
C PHE A 106 -4.88 20.93 -20.76
N SER A 107 -5.09 21.24 -22.04
CA SER A 107 -5.27 22.62 -22.50
C SER A 107 -6.45 23.27 -21.78
N ILE A 108 -6.35 24.59 -21.59
CA ILE A 108 -7.47 25.36 -21.04
C ILE A 108 -8.72 25.18 -21.92
N ASP A 109 -8.56 25.07 -23.24
CA ASP A 109 -9.68 24.79 -24.15
C ASP A 109 -10.40 23.48 -23.81
N SER A 110 -9.65 22.40 -23.56
CA SER A 110 -10.18 21.10 -23.17
C SER A 110 -10.86 21.14 -21.79
N LEU A 111 -10.26 21.81 -20.80
CA LEU A 111 -10.81 21.91 -19.44
C LEU A 111 -12.19 22.58 -19.40
N PHE A 112 -12.47 23.48 -20.34
CA PHE A 112 -13.76 24.18 -20.44
C PHE A 112 -14.66 23.63 -21.57
N SER A 113 -14.31 22.50 -22.19
CA SER A 113 -15.02 21.93 -23.35
C SER A 113 -16.41 21.38 -23.05
N SER A 114 -16.70 21.06 -21.79
CA SER A 114 -17.99 20.52 -21.33
C SER A 114 -19.12 21.57 -21.21
N ILE A 115 -18.82 22.84 -21.47
CA ILE A 115 -19.77 23.95 -21.34
C ILE A 115 -20.18 24.40 -22.73
N GLU A 116 -21.39 23.99 -23.13
CA GLU A 116 -21.98 24.31 -24.44
C GLU A 116 -22.34 25.80 -24.57
N GLU A 117 -22.36 26.32 -25.81
CA GLU A 117 -22.62 27.74 -26.11
C GLU A 117 -24.02 28.21 -25.67
N ASP A 118 -24.98 27.31 -25.59
CA ASP A 118 -26.35 27.56 -25.14
C ASP A 118 -26.48 27.57 -23.60
N ASN A 119 -25.42 27.25 -22.87
CA ASN A 119 -25.40 27.33 -21.41
C ASN A 119 -25.55 28.80 -20.98
N PRO A 120 -26.49 29.13 -20.07
CA PRO A 120 -26.69 30.50 -19.57
C PRO A 120 -25.43 31.15 -18.97
N MET A 121 -24.47 30.35 -18.52
CA MET A 121 -23.20 30.80 -17.94
C MET A 121 -22.06 30.86 -18.96
N PHE A 122 -22.28 30.47 -20.22
CA PHE A 122 -21.23 30.37 -21.24
C PHE A 122 -20.41 31.66 -21.38
N GLY A 123 -21.08 32.82 -21.43
CA GLY A 123 -20.38 34.11 -21.54
C GLY A 123 -19.45 34.42 -20.36
N LEU A 124 -19.87 34.07 -19.13
CA LEU A 124 -19.02 34.25 -17.94
C LEU A 124 -17.85 33.26 -17.95
N VAL A 125 -18.13 32.00 -18.27
CA VAL A 125 -17.13 30.93 -18.35
C VAL A 125 -16.09 31.26 -19.41
N ASN A 126 -16.50 31.70 -20.60
CA ASN A 126 -15.58 32.08 -21.67
C ASN A 126 -14.71 33.27 -21.25
N THR A 127 -15.28 34.26 -20.55
CA THR A 127 -14.49 35.37 -20.00
C THR A 127 -13.45 34.88 -18.98
N MET A 128 -13.83 33.98 -18.07
CA MET A 128 -12.88 33.38 -17.11
C MET A 128 -11.78 32.58 -17.82
N LYS A 129 -12.14 31.82 -18.86
CA LYS A 129 -11.22 31.05 -19.69
C LYS A 129 -10.20 31.97 -20.37
N GLU A 130 -10.63 33.08 -20.97
CA GLU A 130 -9.75 34.06 -21.62
C GLU A 130 -8.84 34.77 -20.60
N MET A 131 -9.39 35.12 -19.43
CA MET A 131 -8.59 35.69 -18.33
C MET A 131 -7.51 34.71 -17.87
N LEU A 132 -7.87 33.46 -17.57
CA LEU A 132 -6.92 32.43 -17.15
C LEU A 132 -5.85 32.20 -18.22
N SER A 133 -6.27 32.12 -19.49
CA SER A 133 -5.37 31.89 -20.63
C SER A 133 -4.31 32.98 -20.79
N SER A 134 -4.67 34.23 -20.49
CA SER A 134 -3.80 35.40 -20.65
C SER A 134 -2.96 35.74 -19.42
N LEU A 135 -3.14 35.03 -18.30
CA LEU A 135 -2.32 35.26 -17.11
C LEU A 135 -0.84 34.99 -17.42
N PRO A 136 0.06 35.95 -17.12
CA PRO A 136 1.50 35.72 -17.27
C PRO A 136 2.00 34.74 -16.21
N LEU A 137 3.03 33.97 -16.54
CA LEU A 137 3.73 33.13 -15.57
C LEU A 137 4.48 33.97 -14.52
N ASP A 138 4.74 33.31 -13.39
CA ASP A 138 5.48 33.89 -12.27
C ASP A 138 6.87 34.39 -12.68
N ILE A 139 7.38 35.40 -11.98
CA ILE A 139 8.70 36.00 -12.19
C ILE A 139 9.80 34.94 -12.12
N ALA A 140 9.63 33.90 -11.29
CA ALA A 140 10.58 32.79 -11.20
C ALA A 140 10.82 32.09 -12.55
N PHE A 141 9.81 31.97 -13.42
CA PHE A 141 10.00 31.40 -14.76
C PHE A 141 10.83 32.33 -15.65
N LYS A 142 10.62 33.64 -15.56
CA LYS A 142 11.42 34.63 -16.30
C LYS A 142 12.90 34.53 -15.92
N GLU A 143 13.18 34.56 -14.63
CA GLU A 143 14.54 34.42 -14.09
C GLU A 143 15.19 33.10 -14.52
N ALA A 144 14.43 32.00 -14.51
CA ALA A 144 14.93 30.71 -14.94
C ALA A 144 15.24 30.64 -16.45
N PHE A 145 14.55 31.42 -17.31
CA PHE A 145 14.89 31.52 -18.72
C PHE A 145 16.08 32.47 -19.02
N GLU A 146 16.48 33.33 -18.08
CA GLU A 146 17.65 34.20 -18.22
C GLU A 146 18.97 33.45 -17.98
N ASN A 147 18.97 32.42 -17.13
CA ASN A 147 20.12 31.56 -16.93
C ASN A 147 20.21 30.49 -18.05
N PRO A 148 21.32 30.40 -18.80
CA PRO A 148 21.44 29.47 -19.94
C PRO A 148 21.24 27.99 -19.59
N GLU A 149 21.67 27.56 -18.41
CA GLU A 149 21.59 26.16 -17.98
C GLU A 149 20.15 25.76 -17.63
N SER A 150 19.47 26.58 -16.83
CA SER A 150 18.05 26.38 -16.52
C SER A 150 17.15 26.59 -17.73
N ALA A 151 17.46 27.54 -18.61
CA ALA A 151 16.73 27.76 -19.85
C ALA A 151 16.79 26.53 -20.76
N ALA A 152 17.97 25.92 -20.93
CA ALA A 152 18.13 24.71 -21.72
C ALA A 152 17.31 23.54 -21.14
N MET A 153 17.25 23.42 -19.81
CA MET A 153 16.45 22.40 -19.13
C MET A 153 14.94 22.64 -19.30
N LEU A 154 14.49 23.89 -19.10
CA LEU A 154 13.10 24.28 -19.27
C LEU A 154 12.62 24.17 -20.72
N ASP A 155 13.44 24.56 -21.69
CA ASP A 155 13.11 24.43 -23.13
C ASP A 155 12.95 22.95 -23.52
N LYS A 156 13.70 22.05 -22.87
CA LYS A 156 13.56 20.60 -23.08
C LYS A 156 12.27 20.04 -22.43
N MET A 157 11.94 20.48 -21.21
CA MET A 157 10.76 19.99 -20.48
C MET A 157 9.43 20.61 -20.98
N PHE A 158 9.46 21.90 -21.32
CA PHE A 158 8.29 22.69 -21.69
C PHE A 158 8.56 23.44 -23.01
N PRO A 159 8.64 22.72 -24.14
CA PRO A 159 8.93 23.35 -25.42
C PRO A 159 7.89 24.42 -25.77
N GLY A 160 8.36 25.57 -26.25
CA GLY A 160 7.54 26.73 -26.61
C GLY A 160 7.21 27.70 -25.45
N LEU A 161 7.45 27.30 -24.20
CA LEU A 161 7.13 28.12 -23.02
C LEU A 161 7.96 29.41 -22.94
N LYS A 162 9.17 29.39 -23.50
CA LYS A 162 10.06 30.56 -23.54
C LYS A 162 9.51 31.69 -24.41
N ASP A 163 8.90 31.33 -25.53
CA ASP A 163 8.37 32.27 -26.53
C ASP A 163 7.02 32.86 -26.10
N ASP A 164 6.22 32.08 -25.36
CA ASP A 164 4.94 32.46 -24.80
C ASP A 164 4.85 32.05 -23.32
N GLN A 165 5.11 33.00 -22.42
CA GLN A 165 5.10 32.79 -20.97
C GLN A 165 3.74 33.09 -20.36
N THR A 166 2.67 32.56 -20.97
CA THR A 166 1.30 32.62 -20.44
C THR A 166 0.89 31.28 -19.83
N MET A 167 -0.12 31.30 -18.97
CA MET A 167 -0.74 30.09 -18.43
C MET A 167 -1.28 29.18 -19.53
N ASN A 168 -1.82 29.72 -20.64
CA ASN A 168 -2.28 28.91 -21.76
C ASN A 168 -1.15 28.07 -22.37
N CYS A 169 0.00 28.70 -22.65
CA CYS A 169 1.16 27.99 -23.15
C CYS A 169 1.67 26.97 -22.12
N PHE A 170 1.71 27.34 -20.83
CA PHE A 170 2.08 26.41 -19.76
C PHE A 170 1.20 25.16 -19.72
N PHE A 171 -0.13 25.29 -19.72
CA PHE A 171 -1.04 24.14 -19.72
C PHE A 171 -0.85 23.25 -20.94
N LYS A 172 -0.63 23.85 -22.13
CA LYS A 172 -0.35 23.09 -23.36
C LYS A 172 0.98 22.35 -23.29
N SER A 173 2.05 23.02 -22.91
CA SER A 173 3.39 22.42 -22.81
C SER A 173 3.45 21.39 -21.68
N PHE A 174 2.79 21.63 -20.56
CA PHE A 174 2.66 20.67 -19.46
C PHE A 174 1.86 19.43 -19.89
N GLY A 175 0.71 19.61 -20.55
CA GLY A 175 -0.09 18.51 -21.06
C GLY A 175 0.70 17.64 -22.05
N LYS A 176 1.47 18.27 -22.94
CA LYS A 176 2.38 17.57 -23.85
C LYS A 176 3.49 16.83 -23.13
N MET A 177 4.14 17.45 -22.13
CA MET A 177 5.14 16.78 -21.30
C MET A 177 4.55 15.55 -20.61
N PHE A 178 3.37 15.68 -19.99
CA PHE A 178 2.69 14.58 -19.31
C PHE A 178 2.33 13.46 -20.28
N HIS A 179 1.76 13.80 -21.44
CA HIS A 179 1.47 12.84 -22.50
C HIS A 179 2.74 12.09 -22.91
N ASN A 180 3.81 12.80 -23.25
CA ASN A 180 5.07 12.19 -23.66
C ASN A 180 5.66 11.27 -22.59
N MET A 181 5.68 11.67 -21.31
CA MET A 181 6.17 10.80 -20.24
C MET A 181 5.41 9.47 -20.12
N ASN A 182 4.13 9.45 -20.50
CA ASN A 182 3.26 8.28 -20.40
C ASN A 182 3.13 7.50 -21.73
N GLU A 183 3.41 8.14 -22.86
CA GLU A 183 3.19 7.59 -24.20
C GLU A 183 4.50 7.31 -24.98
N THR A 184 5.58 8.02 -24.67
CA THR A 184 6.89 7.94 -25.34
C THR A 184 8.00 7.55 -24.36
N GLU A 185 9.26 7.64 -24.79
CA GLU A 185 10.43 7.38 -23.95
C GLU A 185 10.94 8.61 -23.17
N ASP A 186 10.24 9.74 -23.21
CA ASP A 186 10.69 11.03 -22.68
C ASP A 186 10.93 11.01 -21.15
N TYR A 187 10.38 10.03 -20.43
CA TYR A 187 10.73 9.83 -19.01
C TYR A 187 12.24 9.58 -18.82
N LYS A 188 12.95 9.01 -19.81
CA LYS A 188 14.42 8.90 -19.79
C LYS A 188 15.11 10.26 -19.74
N ASP A 189 14.55 11.25 -20.42
CA ASP A 189 15.11 12.59 -20.44
C ASP A 189 14.97 13.26 -19.09
N LEU A 190 13.79 13.18 -18.48
CA LEU A 190 13.55 13.68 -17.13
C LEU A 190 14.50 13.02 -16.12
N ARG A 191 14.61 11.69 -16.19
CA ARG A 191 15.54 10.93 -15.36
C ARG A 191 16.98 11.40 -15.56
N SER A 192 17.42 11.57 -16.81
CA SER A 192 18.78 12.01 -17.12
C SER A 192 19.09 13.40 -16.58
N MET A 193 18.10 14.31 -16.60
CA MET A 193 18.24 15.64 -16.00
C MET A 193 18.40 15.56 -14.48
N VAL A 194 17.56 14.78 -13.78
CA VAL A 194 17.70 14.58 -12.33
C VAL A 194 19.04 13.94 -11.96
N GLN A 195 19.55 13.03 -12.78
CA GLN A 195 20.84 12.36 -12.52
C GLN A 195 22.07 13.25 -12.73
N GLN A 196 21.91 14.48 -13.25
CA GLN A 196 23.01 15.46 -13.36
C GLN A 196 23.59 15.86 -12.00
N ILE A 197 22.88 15.60 -10.90
CA ILE A 197 23.42 15.74 -9.53
C ILE A 197 24.61 14.79 -9.24
N GLY A 198 24.92 13.87 -10.16
CA GLY A 198 26.04 12.93 -10.03
C GLY A 198 25.69 11.58 -9.41
N VAL A 199 24.42 11.17 -9.45
CA VAL A 199 23.97 9.83 -9.03
C VAL A 199 23.18 9.17 -10.15
N ASN A 200 23.47 7.91 -10.38
CA ASN A 200 22.80 7.05 -11.36
C ASN A 200 22.88 5.59 -10.90
N SER A 201 22.37 4.67 -11.72
CA SER A 201 22.31 3.23 -11.39
C SER A 201 23.64 2.60 -10.97
N GLY A 202 24.79 3.10 -11.46
CA GLY A 202 26.11 2.56 -11.11
C GLY A 202 26.58 2.87 -9.68
N HIS A 203 25.88 3.74 -8.96
CA HIS A 203 26.29 4.20 -7.62
C HIS A 203 25.64 3.42 -6.48
N PHE A 204 24.64 2.60 -6.76
CA PHE A 204 23.92 1.84 -5.75
C PHE A 204 24.53 0.45 -5.55
N ASN A 205 24.56 -0.01 -4.31
CA ASN A 205 24.98 -1.35 -3.95
C ASN A 205 24.05 -1.92 -2.86
N GLU A 206 24.08 -3.24 -2.67
CA GLU A 206 23.15 -3.94 -1.76
C GLU A 206 23.35 -3.58 -0.29
N ASN A 207 24.55 -3.10 0.09
CA ASN A 207 24.93 -2.83 1.48
C ASN A 207 24.71 -1.37 1.91
N LYS A 208 24.31 -0.50 1.00
CA LYS A 208 24.09 0.93 1.27
C LYS A 208 22.61 1.27 1.19
N ASN A 209 22.18 2.14 2.10
CA ASN A 209 20.87 2.76 2.03
C ASN A 209 20.80 3.65 0.77
N PRO A 210 19.91 3.39 -0.19
CA PRO A 210 19.86 4.17 -1.43
C PRO A 210 19.50 5.63 -1.20
N PHE A 211 18.72 5.94 -0.16
CA PHE A 211 18.37 7.32 0.17
C PHE A 211 19.58 8.11 0.66
N GLU A 212 20.45 7.51 1.48
CA GLU A 212 21.70 8.15 1.90
C GLU A 212 22.63 8.42 0.72
N VAL A 213 22.67 7.54 -0.29
CA VAL A 213 23.45 7.76 -1.52
C VAL A 213 22.94 9.01 -2.26
N ILE A 214 21.62 9.13 -2.40
CA ILE A 214 20.98 10.27 -3.06
C ILE A 214 21.21 11.56 -2.26
N ASP A 215 20.92 11.55 -0.96
CA ASP A 215 21.02 12.74 -0.11
C ASP A 215 22.48 13.25 -0.03
N ASN A 216 23.47 12.34 -0.03
CA ASN A 216 24.88 12.72 -0.09
C ASN A 216 25.28 13.38 -1.42
N ALA A 217 24.57 13.10 -2.52
CA ALA A 217 24.84 13.76 -3.79
C ALA A 217 24.28 15.18 -3.83
N TYR A 218 23.06 15.39 -3.34
CA TYR A 218 22.50 16.74 -3.16
C TYR A 218 23.37 17.61 -2.24
N LYS A 219 23.87 17.06 -1.14
CA LYS A 219 24.79 17.79 -0.25
C LYS A 219 26.07 18.25 -0.95
N LYS A 220 26.59 17.48 -1.93
CA LYS A 220 27.78 17.86 -2.71
C LYS A 220 27.52 19.00 -3.68
N THR A 221 26.28 19.16 -4.15
CA THR A 221 25.89 20.27 -5.03
C THR A 221 25.46 21.52 -4.26
N GLY A 222 25.63 21.53 -2.93
CA GLY A 222 25.25 22.65 -2.06
C GLY A 222 23.76 22.69 -1.70
N ILE A 223 23.00 21.64 -2.05
CA ILE A 223 21.58 21.52 -1.74
C ILE A 223 21.47 20.72 -0.43
N GLU A 224 21.45 21.41 0.70
CA GLU A 224 21.44 20.75 2.01
C GLU A 224 20.08 20.10 2.34
N ASN A 225 18.97 20.65 1.83
CA ASN A 225 17.60 20.17 2.09
C ASN A 225 16.67 20.51 0.92
N PHE A 226 16.68 19.70 -0.15
CA PHE A 226 15.59 19.76 -1.13
C PHE A 226 14.33 19.15 -0.50
N ASP A 227 13.46 20.03 -0.02
CA ASP A 227 12.21 19.66 0.62
C ASP A 227 11.04 19.96 -0.32
N VAL A 228 10.59 18.92 -1.04
CA VAL A 228 9.47 18.99 -1.99
C VAL A 228 8.19 19.43 -1.29
N ASP A 229 8.07 19.15 0.01
CA ASP A 229 6.87 19.36 0.82
C ASP A 229 6.59 20.86 1.03
N LYS A 230 7.60 21.71 0.85
CA LYS A 230 7.44 23.16 0.88
C LYS A 230 6.72 23.71 -0.35
N TYR A 231 6.67 22.95 -1.43
CA TYR A 231 6.16 23.40 -2.73
C TYR A 231 4.83 22.74 -3.09
N PHE A 232 4.47 21.62 -2.44
CA PHE A 232 3.25 20.86 -2.74
C PHE A 232 2.50 20.46 -1.46
N ASP A 233 1.20 20.75 -1.43
CA ASP A 233 0.33 20.28 -0.36
C ASP A 233 0.05 18.78 -0.51
N LYS A 234 0.62 17.98 0.39
CA LYS A 234 0.53 16.51 0.40
C LYS A 234 -0.86 15.95 0.71
N THR A 235 -1.83 16.78 1.08
CA THR A 235 -3.13 16.31 1.57
C THR A 235 -4.28 16.46 0.59
N LYS A 236 -4.05 17.14 -0.54
CA LYS A 236 -5.13 17.52 -1.47
C LYS A 236 -5.66 16.37 -2.32
N ASN A 237 -4.76 15.49 -2.80
CA ASN A 237 -5.08 14.53 -3.86
C ASN A 237 -4.89 13.06 -3.45
N ALA A 238 -4.33 12.82 -2.26
CA ALA A 238 -4.28 11.53 -1.59
C ALA A 238 -3.88 11.77 -0.12
N PRO A 239 -4.01 10.76 0.76
CA PRO A 239 -3.41 10.83 2.08
C PRO A 239 -1.91 11.06 2.05
N GLU A 240 -1.39 11.78 3.04
CA GLU A 240 0.03 12.08 3.20
C GLU A 240 0.89 10.81 3.13
N TRP A 241 0.55 9.77 3.90
CA TRP A 241 1.29 8.50 3.90
C TRP A 241 1.29 7.80 2.54
N PHE A 242 0.26 7.97 1.71
CA PHE A 242 0.20 7.39 0.38
C PHE A 242 1.17 8.14 -0.55
N ASN A 243 1.14 9.46 -0.50
CA ASN A 243 2.04 10.33 -1.25
C ASN A 243 3.50 10.15 -0.83
N ASP A 244 3.78 9.96 0.46
CA ASP A 244 5.14 9.69 0.93
C ASP A 244 5.71 8.41 0.32
N ILE A 245 4.92 7.33 0.29
CA ILE A 245 5.36 6.07 -0.31
C ILE A 245 5.59 6.24 -1.81
N THR A 246 4.63 6.82 -2.54
CA THR A 246 4.72 6.94 -4.00
C THR A 246 5.86 7.89 -4.41
N ASN A 247 6.02 9.02 -3.73
CA ASN A 247 7.08 9.99 -4.02
C ASN A 247 8.46 9.43 -3.71
N GLU A 248 8.66 8.73 -2.59
CA GLU A 248 9.95 8.11 -2.28
C GLU A 248 10.28 6.97 -3.25
N TYR A 249 9.26 6.22 -3.72
CA TYR A 249 9.43 5.21 -4.76
C TYR A 249 9.88 5.84 -6.09
N VAL A 250 9.20 6.90 -6.55
CA VAL A 250 9.56 7.61 -7.78
C VAL A 250 10.94 8.29 -7.63
N LYS A 251 11.26 8.85 -6.45
CA LYS A 251 12.60 9.40 -6.15
C LYS A 251 13.67 8.35 -6.38
N LEU A 252 13.51 7.12 -5.89
CA LEU A 252 14.48 6.04 -6.12
C LEU A 252 14.65 5.75 -7.62
N ASP A 253 13.56 5.64 -8.35
CA ASP A 253 13.56 5.35 -9.79
C ASP A 253 14.26 6.45 -10.61
N MET A 254 13.92 7.72 -10.36
CA MET A 254 14.53 8.87 -11.02
C MET A 254 16.04 8.96 -10.81
N HIS A 255 16.53 8.57 -9.62
CA HIS A 255 17.96 8.59 -9.32
C HIS A 255 18.70 7.32 -9.77
N GLY A 256 17.99 6.34 -10.34
CA GLY A 256 18.59 5.15 -10.94
C GLY A 256 18.62 3.91 -10.04
N PHE A 257 18.07 3.95 -8.83
CA PHE A 257 18.03 2.79 -7.95
C PHE A 257 17.00 1.78 -8.47
N LYS A 258 17.49 0.66 -9.01
CA LYS A 258 16.66 -0.40 -9.61
C LYS A 258 15.62 0.19 -10.59
N ALA A 259 16.05 1.19 -11.35
CA ALA A 259 15.13 1.98 -12.16
C ALA A 259 14.53 1.20 -13.33
N ASP A 260 13.29 1.53 -13.68
CA ASP A 260 12.54 0.82 -14.72
C ASP A 260 13.14 1.07 -16.10
N LYS A 261 13.04 0.06 -16.97
CA LYS A 261 13.54 0.16 -18.33
C LYS A 261 12.45 0.79 -19.18
N VAL A 262 12.55 2.09 -19.38
CA VAL A 262 11.65 2.82 -20.27
C VAL A 262 11.86 2.34 -21.70
N LYS A 263 10.80 1.88 -22.35
CA LYS A 263 10.86 1.34 -23.70
C LYS A 263 9.48 1.41 -24.36
N VAL A 264 9.41 1.98 -25.55
CA VAL A 264 8.17 2.03 -26.35
C VAL A 264 8.40 1.38 -27.71
N THR A 265 7.60 0.36 -28.01
CA THR A 265 7.57 -0.39 -29.27
C THR A 265 6.13 -0.79 -29.58
N ASP A 266 5.86 -1.25 -30.80
CA ASP A 266 4.52 -1.74 -31.18
C ASP A 266 3.97 -2.86 -30.26
N LYS A 267 4.86 -3.59 -29.57
CA LYS A 267 4.49 -4.73 -28.71
C LYS A 267 4.57 -4.43 -27.22
N GLU A 268 5.41 -3.50 -26.80
CA GLU A 268 5.75 -3.25 -25.40
C GLU A 268 5.80 -1.75 -25.15
N LYS A 269 5.11 -1.30 -24.12
CA LYS A 269 5.08 0.09 -23.69
C LYS A 269 5.31 0.13 -22.18
N ASN A 270 6.53 0.50 -21.81
CA ASN A 270 6.94 0.72 -20.43
C ASN A 270 7.38 2.19 -20.28
N THR A 271 6.58 2.99 -19.58
CA THR A 271 6.71 4.45 -19.47
C THR A 271 6.60 4.91 -18.03
N PHE A 272 6.54 6.22 -17.79
CA PHE A 272 6.36 6.77 -16.44
C PHE A 272 5.12 6.20 -15.73
N LYS A 273 4.06 5.93 -16.50
CA LYS A 273 2.81 5.32 -16.01
C LYS A 273 3.07 4.03 -15.23
N ASN A 274 3.90 3.13 -15.78
CA ASN A 274 4.22 1.86 -15.13
C ASN A 274 4.93 2.08 -13.78
N THR A 275 5.92 2.98 -13.75
CA THR A 275 6.62 3.34 -12.51
C THR A 275 5.64 3.90 -11.47
N THR A 276 4.70 4.77 -11.87
CA THR A 276 3.70 5.32 -10.93
C THR A 276 2.65 4.30 -10.48
N GLU A 277 2.32 3.31 -11.33
CA GLU A 277 1.40 2.23 -10.98
C GLU A 277 2.06 1.28 -9.97
N ASP A 278 3.31 0.88 -10.18
CA ASP A 278 4.09 0.10 -9.20
C ASP A 278 4.24 0.82 -7.85
N ALA A 279 4.46 2.14 -7.90
CA ALA A 279 4.51 2.98 -6.70
C ALA A 279 3.17 2.95 -5.95
N SER A 280 2.05 2.98 -6.68
CA SER A 280 0.70 2.90 -6.13
C SER A 280 0.40 1.51 -5.56
N HIS A 281 0.81 0.42 -6.22
CA HIS A 281 0.79 -0.93 -5.66
C HIS A 281 1.55 -1.01 -4.33
N SER A 282 2.75 -0.46 -4.27
CA SER A 282 3.55 -0.37 -3.02
C SER A 282 2.80 0.37 -1.91
N ALA A 283 2.15 1.50 -2.24
CA ALA A 283 1.38 2.27 -1.28
C ALA A 283 0.16 1.51 -0.77
N PHE A 284 -0.66 0.92 -1.66
CA PHE A 284 -1.79 0.09 -1.25
C PHE A 284 -1.35 -1.12 -0.40
N ALA A 285 -0.25 -1.77 -0.78
CA ALA A 285 0.26 -2.93 -0.07
C ALA A 285 0.68 -2.63 1.38
N SER A 286 1.06 -1.37 1.70
CA SER A 286 1.36 -0.94 3.07
C SER A 286 0.17 -1.07 4.05
N ARG A 287 -1.04 -1.31 3.54
CA ARG A 287 -2.26 -1.62 4.30
C ARG A 287 -2.44 -3.11 4.60
N CYS A 288 -1.49 -3.96 4.21
CA CYS A 288 -1.53 -5.42 4.36
C CYS A 288 -0.34 -5.95 5.18
N GLU A 289 -0.45 -7.17 5.67
CA GLU A 289 0.67 -7.89 6.32
C GLU A 289 1.75 -8.24 5.32
N PHE A 290 1.35 -8.69 4.14
CA PHE A 290 2.24 -9.17 3.09
C PHE A 290 1.99 -8.43 1.78
N TYR A 291 3.09 -8.09 1.11
CA TYR A 291 3.09 -7.71 -0.29
C TYR A 291 3.85 -8.77 -1.09
N ILE A 292 3.18 -9.40 -2.05
CA ILE A 292 3.82 -10.38 -2.93
C ILE A 292 3.93 -9.81 -4.33
N THR A 293 5.16 -9.64 -4.83
CA THR A 293 5.42 -9.20 -6.20
C THR A 293 6.50 -10.08 -6.84
N ASN A 294 6.36 -10.40 -8.12
CA ASN A 294 7.39 -11.12 -8.87
C ASN A 294 8.34 -10.18 -9.64
N ASP A 295 8.10 -8.86 -9.65
CA ASP A 295 8.99 -7.88 -10.27
C ASP A 295 10.19 -7.57 -9.35
N ASP A 296 11.42 -7.73 -9.86
CA ASP A 296 12.66 -7.53 -9.07
C ASP A 296 12.92 -6.08 -8.70
N LYS A 297 12.59 -5.15 -9.59
CA LYS A 297 12.83 -3.73 -9.37
C LYS A 297 11.88 -3.18 -8.34
N ASN A 298 10.59 -3.49 -8.50
CA ASN A 298 9.54 -3.14 -7.57
C ASN A 298 9.85 -3.73 -6.19
N TYR A 299 10.14 -5.03 -6.11
CA TYR A 299 10.54 -5.70 -4.86
C TYR A 299 11.63 -4.93 -4.07
N HIS A 300 12.71 -4.52 -4.74
CA HIS A 300 13.79 -3.79 -4.07
C HIS A 300 13.43 -2.34 -3.74
N LYS A 301 12.71 -1.65 -4.63
CA LYS A 301 12.25 -0.27 -4.42
C LYS A 301 11.29 -0.21 -3.22
N THR A 302 10.27 -1.07 -3.18
CA THR A 302 9.31 -1.12 -2.06
C THR A 302 10.00 -1.42 -0.73
N LYS A 303 10.90 -2.41 -0.67
CA LYS A 303 11.65 -2.72 0.57
C LYS A 303 12.47 -1.54 1.07
N ALA A 304 13.12 -0.79 0.17
CA ALA A 304 13.87 0.40 0.55
C ALA A 304 12.93 1.49 1.11
N VAL A 305 11.83 1.77 0.43
CA VAL A 305 10.83 2.77 0.85
C VAL A 305 10.22 2.39 2.20
N PHE A 306 9.77 1.15 2.37
CA PHE A 306 9.18 0.68 3.63
C PHE A 306 10.16 0.77 4.79
N LYS A 307 11.43 0.41 4.58
CA LYS A 307 12.47 0.57 5.58
C LYS A 307 12.68 2.05 5.97
N LYS A 308 12.70 2.96 5.01
CA LYS A 308 12.85 4.41 5.27
C LYS A 308 11.67 4.97 6.06
N LEU A 309 10.45 4.55 5.75
CA LEU A 309 9.22 5.07 6.35
C LEU A 309 8.77 4.30 7.60
N GLY A 310 9.50 3.26 8.02
CA GLY A 310 9.13 2.44 9.18
C GLY A 310 7.85 1.62 8.97
N ILE A 311 7.63 1.14 7.74
CA ILE A 311 6.52 0.24 7.38
C ILE A 311 7.01 -1.20 7.50
N TYR A 312 6.25 -2.03 8.20
CA TYR A 312 6.57 -3.43 8.53
C TYR A 312 5.81 -4.45 7.70
N THR A 313 5.06 -4.03 6.67
CA THR A 313 4.52 -4.95 5.65
C THR A 313 5.66 -5.76 5.05
N ILE A 314 5.53 -7.08 5.05
CA ILE A 314 6.58 -8.00 4.61
C ILE A 314 6.50 -8.16 3.10
N VAL A 315 7.51 -7.64 2.38
CA VAL A 315 7.61 -7.72 0.92
C VAL A 315 8.37 -8.98 0.52
N LEU A 316 7.72 -9.86 -0.23
CA LEU A 316 8.23 -11.19 -0.60
C LEU A 316 8.02 -11.48 -2.10
N LYS A 317 8.92 -12.27 -2.67
CA LYS A 317 8.66 -13.01 -3.92
C LYS A 317 7.72 -14.19 -3.66
N PRO A 318 7.06 -14.76 -4.70
CA PRO A 318 6.22 -15.95 -4.55
C PRO A 318 6.89 -17.09 -3.76
N ASN A 319 8.12 -17.46 -4.12
CA ASN A 319 8.86 -18.54 -3.45
C ASN A 319 9.26 -18.17 -2.00
N GLU A 320 9.57 -16.91 -1.74
CA GLU A 320 9.89 -16.44 -0.39
C GLU A 320 8.65 -16.49 0.52
N PHE A 321 7.46 -16.17 -0.03
CA PHE A 321 6.21 -16.33 0.71
C PHE A 321 5.89 -17.78 1.01
N ILE A 322 6.09 -18.70 0.06
CA ILE A 322 5.92 -20.14 0.29
C ILE A 322 6.85 -20.62 1.43
N GLN A 323 8.12 -20.21 1.41
CA GLN A 323 9.07 -20.54 2.49
C GLN A 323 8.64 -19.96 3.84
N TYR A 324 8.19 -18.70 3.85
CA TYR A 324 7.66 -18.05 5.04
C TYR A 324 6.42 -18.79 5.58
N TYR A 325 5.49 -19.14 4.69
CA TYR A 325 4.28 -19.88 5.03
C TYR A 325 4.62 -21.20 5.71
N ASN A 326 5.47 -22.01 5.08
CA ASN A 326 5.88 -23.31 5.59
C ASN A 326 6.59 -23.20 6.95
N SER A 327 7.32 -22.11 7.18
CA SER A 327 8.06 -21.89 8.42
C SER A 327 7.20 -21.37 9.58
N PHE A 328 6.22 -20.49 9.28
CA PHE A 328 5.55 -19.70 10.33
C PHE A 328 4.02 -19.73 10.29
N LEU A 329 3.43 -19.92 9.11
CA LEU A 329 1.99 -19.78 8.90
C LEU A 329 1.28 -21.11 8.68
N ASN A 330 1.97 -22.24 8.50
CA ASN A 330 1.35 -23.55 8.27
C ASN A 330 0.76 -24.19 9.55
N VAL A 331 -0.07 -23.42 10.24
CA VAL A 331 -0.81 -23.78 11.45
C VAL A 331 -2.30 -23.58 11.14
N ASN A 332 -3.11 -24.63 11.25
CA ASN A 332 -4.46 -24.63 10.65
C ASN A 332 -5.60 -24.91 11.64
N ASN A 333 -5.31 -25.23 12.90
CA ASN A 333 -6.34 -25.43 13.92
C ASN A 333 -5.99 -24.71 15.22
N PHE A 334 -7.02 -24.56 16.07
CA PHE A 334 -6.91 -23.83 17.33
C PHE A 334 -5.81 -24.36 18.25
N ASP A 335 -5.73 -25.69 18.43
CA ASP A 335 -4.80 -26.30 19.38
C ASP A 335 -3.34 -26.12 18.91
N ASP A 336 -3.09 -26.20 17.61
CA ASP A 336 -1.76 -25.97 17.05
C ASP A 336 -1.34 -24.49 17.13
N HIS A 337 -2.28 -23.55 16.99
CA HIS A 337 -2.01 -22.13 17.31
C HIS A 337 -1.65 -21.97 18.77
N PHE A 338 -2.34 -22.64 19.69
CA PHE A 338 -2.01 -22.56 21.11
C PHE A 338 -0.62 -23.15 21.40
N ARG A 339 -0.28 -24.30 20.79
CA ARG A 339 1.05 -24.92 20.92
C ARG A 339 2.16 -24.03 20.37
N SER A 340 1.93 -23.33 19.26
CA SER A 340 2.95 -22.45 18.68
C SER A 340 3.26 -21.24 19.57
N ILE A 341 2.28 -20.73 20.32
CA ILE A 341 2.51 -19.69 21.33
C ILE A 341 3.47 -20.20 22.40
N ILE A 342 3.19 -21.38 22.96
CA ILE A 342 4.04 -21.98 24.02
C ILE A 342 5.45 -22.26 23.51
N HIS A 343 5.59 -22.67 22.24
CA HIS A 343 6.90 -22.86 21.61
C HIS A 343 7.66 -21.54 21.48
N GLU A 344 7.01 -20.48 21.01
CA GLU A 344 7.62 -19.15 20.91
C GLU A 344 8.00 -18.57 22.27
N MET A 345 7.18 -18.76 23.30
CA MET A 345 7.50 -18.32 24.67
C MET A 345 8.75 -18.99 25.25
N LYS A 346 9.16 -20.17 24.76
CA LYS A 346 10.38 -20.84 25.19
C LYS A 346 11.66 -20.25 24.57
N ARG A 347 11.53 -19.43 23.52
CA ARG A 347 12.63 -18.73 22.84
C ARG A 347 12.89 -17.39 23.50
N VAL A 348 13.37 -17.43 24.74
CA VAL A 348 13.52 -16.25 25.61
C VAL A 348 14.40 -15.17 24.97
N GLU A 349 15.36 -15.55 24.13
CA GLU A 349 16.22 -14.65 23.38
C GLU A 349 15.49 -13.71 22.41
N ASN A 350 14.25 -14.05 22.00
CA ASN A 350 13.43 -13.23 21.13
C ASN A 350 12.66 -12.13 21.89
N PHE A 351 12.66 -12.16 23.22
CA PHE A 351 11.92 -11.22 24.04
C PHE A 351 12.78 -10.05 24.49
N GLN A 352 12.18 -8.85 24.46
CA GLN A 352 12.79 -7.62 24.93
C GLN A 352 11.97 -7.07 26.10
N GLU A 353 12.64 -6.73 27.21
CA GLU A 353 11.98 -6.08 28.35
C GLU A 353 11.51 -4.68 27.95
N GLN A 354 10.25 -4.40 28.25
CA GLN A 354 9.65 -3.07 28.15
C GLN A 354 9.46 -2.52 29.56
N ARG A 355 9.67 -1.21 29.72
CA ARG A 355 9.57 -0.51 31.01
C ARG A 355 8.69 0.71 30.86
N TYR A 356 7.95 1.03 31.92
CA TYR A 356 7.26 2.31 32.04
C TYR A 356 8.27 3.47 32.15
N GLU A 357 7.81 4.71 31.94
CA GLU A 357 8.63 5.90 32.19
C GLU A 357 9.13 5.99 33.65
N SER A 358 8.39 5.40 34.60
CA SER A 358 8.80 5.25 36.00
C SER A 358 10.01 4.31 36.21
N GLY A 359 10.41 3.57 35.17
CA GLY A 359 11.47 2.56 35.21
C GLY A 359 11.00 1.16 35.64
N GLU A 360 9.74 1.03 36.08
CA GLU A 360 9.13 -0.24 36.45
C GLU A 360 8.95 -1.15 35.23
N SER A 361 9.13 -2.46 35.42
CA SER A 361 8.98 -3.44 34.35
C SER A 361 7.51 -3.55 33.96
N PHE A 362 7.22 -3.28 32.68
CA PHE A 362 5.92 -3.51 32.06
C PHE A 362 5.73 -5.00 31.76
N GLY A 363 6.79 -5.63 31.27
CA GLY A 363 6.81 -7.03 30.86
C GLY A 363 7.79 -7.25 29.71
N TRP A 364 7.74 -8.44 29.12
CA TRP A 364 8.62 -8.86 28.04
C TRP A 364 7.83 -9.00 26.73
N VAL A 365 8.29 -8.34 25.67
CA VAL A 365 7.59 -8.29 24.37
C VAL A 365 8.40 -8.97 23.29
N ASN A 366 7.72 -9.75 22.45
CA ASN A 366 8.25 -10.34 21.23
C ASN A 366 7.30 -10.03 20.06
N PHE A 367 7.82 -9.42 19.00
CA PHE A 367 7.12 -9.23 17.72
C PHE A 367 7.45 -10.41 16.80
N THR A 368 6.45 -11.23 16.50
CA THR A 368 6.69 -12.58 15.96
C THR A 368 6.49 -12.64 14.45
N SER A 369 7.22 -13.56 13.78
CA SER A 369 6.90 -13.96 12.40
C SER A 369 5.60 -14.78 12.30
N HIS A 370 5.11 -15.30 13.41
CA HIS A 370 3.85 -16.02 13.48
C HIS A 370 2.64 -15.09 13.47
N TYR A 371 1.52 -15.62 12.98
CA TYR A 371 0.19 -15.02 13.11
C TYR A 371 -0.71 -15.99 13.88
N PHE A 372 -0.72 -15.87 15.21
CA PHE A 372 -1.53 -16.70 16.10
C PHE A 372 -3.01 -16.44 15.83
N PHE A 373 -3.76 -17.54 15.70
CA PHE A 373 -5.17 -17.53 15.30
C PHE A 373 -5.42 -16.69 14.03
N ASN A 374 -4.43 -16.71 13.10
CA ASN A 374 -4.44 -15.95 11.85
C ASN A 374 -4.70 -14.45 12.03
N PHE A 375 -4.29 -13.87 13.16
CA PHE A 375 -4.56 -12.47 13.48
C PHE A 375 -3.45 -11.82 14.31
N PHE A 376 -3.17 -12.35 15.51
CA PHE A 376 -2.21 -11.75 16.45
C PHE A 376 -0.76 -12.07 16.06
N ASN A 377 0.13 -11.08 16.12
CA ASN A 377 1.54 -11.18 15.69
C ASN A 377 2.52 -10.63 16.74
N LYS A 378 2.05 -10.47 17.99
CA LYS A 378 2.85 -10.00 19.12
C LYS A 378 2.51 -10.81 20.36
N ILE A 379 3.52 -11.19 21.14
CA ILE A 379 3.36 -11.80 22.46
C ILE A 379 3.94 -10.85 23.51
N LEU A 380 3.18 -10.63 24.57
CA LEU A 380 3.59 -9.94 25.79
C LEU A 380 3.48 -10.92 26.96
N ILE A 381 4.56 -11.08 27.72
CA ILE A 381 4.58 -11.72 29.03
C ILE A 381 4.55 -10.59 30.06
N PRO A 382 3.38 -10.30 30.68
CA PRO A 382 3.26 -9.15 31.55
C PRO A 382 4.01 -9.35 32.87
N ASN A 383 4.31 -8.26 33.55
CA ASN A 383 4.76 -8.32 34.94
C ASN A 383 3.62 -8.89 35.82
N PRO A 384 3.83 -10.02 36.54
CA PRO A 384 2.79 -10.66 37.35
C PRO A 384 2.21 -9.79 38.46
N GLN A 385 2.95 -8.78 38.93
CA GLN A 385 2.46 -7.84 39.94
C GLN A 385 1.42 -6.85 39.38
N VAL A 386 1.40 -6.67 38.05
CA VAL A 386 0.54 -5.72 37.34
C VAL A 386 -0.62 -6.45 36.65
N ASN A 387 -0.37 -7.64 36.11
CA ASN A 387 -1.37 -8.42 35.39
C ASN A 387 -1.09 -9.93 35.56
N GLU A 388 -2.11 -10.68 35.99
CA GLU A 388 -2.01 -12.11 36.28
C GLU A 388 -2.05 -13.01 35.04
N ALA A 389 -2.24 -12.45 33.84
CA ALA A 389 -2.24 -13.22 32.60
C ALA A 389 -0.87 -13.88 32.39
N LEU A 390 -0.86 -15.16 32.01
CA LEU A 390 0.38 -15.85 31.65
C LEU A 390 1.01 -15.23 30.40
N PHE A 391 0.18 -14.86 29.43
CA PHE A 391 0.59 -14.10 28.25
C PHE A 391 -0.58 -13.29 27.70
N ILE A 392 -0.23 -12.28 26.92
CA ILE A 392 -1.15 -11.44 26.16
C ILE A 392 -0.70 -11.46 24.70
N LEU A 393 -1.58 -11.87 23.79
CA LEU A 393 -1.35 -11.69 22.36
C LEU A 393 -1.86 -10.33 21.92
N GLY A 394 -1.11 -9.65 21.06
CA GLY A 394 -1.49 -8.36 20.48
C GLY A 394 -1.47 -8.39 18.96
N LYS A 395 -2.31 -7.53 18.36
CA LYS A 395 -2.19 -7.20 16.94
C LYS A 395 -1.33 -5.94 16.80
N GLU A 396 -0.13 -6.11 16.27
CA GLU A 396 0.70 -5.01 15.79
C GLU A 396 0.38 -4.73 14.32
N SER A 397 0.06 -3.47 14.04
CA SER A 397 -0.22 -3.02 12.68
C SER A 397 1.10 -2.85 11.90
N PRO A 398 1.16 -3.31 10.64
CA PRO A 398 2.36 -3.14 9.81
C PRO A 398 2.62 -1.67 9.43
N SER A 399 1.61 -0.80 9.54
CA SER A 399 1.75 0.63 9.31
C SER A 399 0.74 1.41 10.15
N LYS A 400 1.01 2.71 10.37
CA LYS A 400 0.10 3.61 11.09
C LYS A 400 -1.27 3.76 10.41
N SER A 401 -1.34 3.48 9.11
CA SER A 401 -2.54 3.66 8.30
C SER A 401 -3.31 2.35 8.09
N TYR A 402 -2.89 1.25 8.72
CA TYR A 402 -3.52 -0.05 8.56
C TYR A 402 -4.97 -0.08 9.06
N ILE A 403 -5.87 -0.72 8.30
CA ILE A 403 -7.29 -0.90 8.65
C ILE A 403 -7.55 -2.36 8.98
N ILE A 404 -8.05 -2.67 10.17
CA ILE A 404 -8.56 -4.01 10.49
C ILE A 404 -9.96 -4.12 9.89
N SER A 405 -10.14 -5.06 8.97
CA SER A 405 -11.44 -5.32 8.34
C SER A 405 -12.35 -6.16 9.25
N GLN A 406 -13.65 -6.11 8.98
CA GLN A 406 -14.62 -6.95 9.67
C GLN A 406 -14.33 -8.43 9.45
N GLN A 407 -13.98 -8.82 8.22
CA GLN A 407 -13.72 -10.21 7.83
C GLN A 407 -12.56 -10.79 8.65
N GLU A 408 -11.54 -9.99 8.97
CA GLU A 408 -10.45 -10.43 9.82
C GLU A 408 -10.91 -10.79 11.24
N LEU A 409 -11.80 -9.96 11.81
CA LEU A 409 -12.36 -10.14 13.14
C LEU A 409 -13.32 -11.34 13.18
N GLU A 410 -14.19 -11.45 12.18
CA GLU A 410 -15.13 -12.55 12.05
C GLU A 410 -14.40 -13.90 11.98
N ALA A 411 -13.40 -14.02 11.10
CA ALA A 411 -12.63 -15.25 10.97
C ALA A 411 -11.79 -15.57 12.20
N MET A 412 -11.23 -14.55 12.87
CA MET A 412 -10.50 -14.74 14.12
C MET A 412 -11.44 -15.29 15.21
N LEU A 413 -12.59 -14.65 15.45
CA LEU A 413 -13.55 -15.11 16.46
C LEU A 413 -14.17 -16.46 16.12
N LYS A 414 -14.39 -16.74 14.82
CA LYS A 414 -14.87 -18.05 14.36
C LYS A 414 -13.97 -19.19 14.85
N LEU A 415 -12.64 -19.05 14.82
CA LEU A 415 -11.72 -20.07 15.35
C LEU A 415 -11.95 -20.36 16.84
N PHE A 416 -12.26 -19.35 17.64
CA PHE A 416 -12.56 -19.51 19.06
C PHE A 416 -13.93 -20.15 19.25
N THR A 417 -14.97 -19.63 18.58
CA THR A 417 -16.34 -20.16 18.69
C THR A 417 -16.45 -21.60 18.22
N ASP A 418 -15.79 -21.98 17.12
CA ASP A 418 -15.80 -23.35 16.61
C ASP A 418 -15.20 -24.35 17.60
N LYS A 419 -14.17 -23.93 18.35
CA LYS A 419 -13.45 -24.79 19.31
C LYS A 419 -14.05 -24.77 20.72
N LEU A 420 -14.40 -23.58 21.21
CA LEU A 420 -14.77 -23.31 22.60
C LEU A 420 -16.28 -23.17 22.80
N GLY A 421 -17.05 -23.01 21.71
CA GLY A 421 -18.48 -22.79 21.76
C GLY A 421 -18.87 -21.35 22.12
N ILE A 422 -20.06 -21.22 22.70
CA ILE A 422 -20.64 -19.93 23.10
C ILE A 422 -19.82 -19.34 24.25
N ASP A 423 -19.59 -18.03 24.21
CA ASP A 423 -18.86 -17.31 25.25
C ASP A 423 -19.65 -17.21 26.57
N VAL A 424 -19.01 -16.79 27.66
CA VAL A 424 -19.67 -16.65 28.99
C VAL A 424 -20.84 -15.65 29.01
N ASN A 425 -20.94 -14.78 28.00
CA ASN A 425 -22.01 -13.79 27.86
C ASN A 425 -23.12 -14.28 26.91
N GLY A 426 -23.07 -15.53 26.46
CA GLY A 426 -24.08 -16.10 25.56
C GLY A 426 -23.89 -15.77 24.08
N LYS A 427 -22.73 -15.25 23.66
CA LYS A 427 -22.44 -14.88 22.27
C LYS A 427 -21.76 -16.01 21.49
N ALA A 428 -22.25 -16.29 20.29
CA ALA A 428 -21.77 -17.36 19.41
C ALA A 428 -20.81 -16.86 18.31
N TYR A 429 -21.26 -16.66 17.08
CA TYR A 429 -20.42 -16.10 16.00
C TYR A 429 -20.37 -14.57 16.05
N TYR A 430 -19.47 -13.95 15.30
CA TYR A 430 -19.39 -12.49 15.22
C TYR A 430 -20.70 -11.89 14.70
N GLU A 431 -21.16 -10.82 15.35
CA GLU A 431 -22.36 -10.09 14.95
C GLU A 431 -21.98 -8.71 14.40
N LEU A 432 -22.54 -8.33 13.25
CA LEU A 432 -22.28 -7.04 12.64
C LEU A 432 -22.62 -5.90 13.61
N GLY A 433 -21.66 -5.00 13.83
CA GLY A 433 -21.82 -3.87 14.75
C GLY A 433 -21.46 -4.18 16.21
N GLU A 434 -21.03 -5.41 16.53
CA GLU A 434 -20.54 -5.76 17.86
C GLU A 434 -19.33 -4.90 18.28
N ILE A 435 -18.45 -4.59 17.32
CA ILE A 435 -17.28 -3.75 17.53
C ILE A 435 -17.50 -2.43 16.77
N LYS A 436 -17.52 -1.33 17.51
CA LYS A 436 -17.67 0.01 16.95
C LYS A 436 -16.32 0.69 16.74
N ASN A 437 -16.18 1.39 15.63
CA ASN A 437 -14.97 2.16 15.33
C ASN A 437 -14.73 3.22 16.40
N GLY A 438 -13.48 3.33 16.85
CA GLY A 438 -13.08 4.29 17.88
C GLY A 438 -13.50 3.98 19.33
N GLU A 439 -14.31 2.94 19.58
CA GLU A 439 -14.75 2.57 20.94
C GLU A 439 -14.02 1.33 21.49
N ASP A 440 -13.78 1.32 22.80
CA ASP A 440 -13.34 0.10 23.48
C ASP A 440 -14.41 -0.98 23.39
N TRP A 441 -13.97 -2.22 23.20
CA TRP A 441 -14.83 -3.39 23.13
C TRP A 441 -14.49 -4.32 24.30
N LEU A 442 -15.48 -4.51 25.18
CA LEU A 442 -15.38 -5.38 26.36
C LEU A 442 -15.00 -6.82 26.00
N GLY A 443 -15.25 -7.23 24.76
CA GLY A 443 -14.69 -8.44 24.22
C GLY A 443 -15.56 -9.66 24.36
N ARG A 444 -14.89 -10.82 24.27
CA ARG A 444 -15.43 -12.15 24.49
C ARG A 444 -14.57 -12.93 25.47
N SER A 445 -15.19 -13.84 26.19
CA SER A 445 -14.55 -14.57 27.27
C SER A 445 -15.00 -16.01 27.30
N TRP A 446 -14.06 -16.94 27.42
CA TRP A 446 -14.32 -18.38 27.50
C TRP A 446 -13.62 -18.97 28.71
N GLU A 447 -14.33 -19.86 29.40
CA GLU A 447 -13.77 -20.71 30.45
C GLU A 447 -13.44 -22.07 29.84
N THR A 448 -12.25 -22.58 30.12
CA THR A 448 -11.76 -23.85 29.58
C THR A 448 -11.19 -24.71 30.71
N SER A 449 -10.98 -25.99 30.46
CA SER A 449 -10.36 -26.91 31.43
C SER A 449 -8.89 -26.59 31.78
N VAL A 450 -8.27 -25.61 31.10
CA VAL A 450 -6.88 -25.21 31.33
C VAL A 450 -6.74 -23.74 31.76
N GLY A 451 -7.81 -22.96 31.72
CA GLY A 451 -7.79 -21.55 32.06
C GLY A 451 -8.88 -20.73 31.39
N GLN A 452 -8.79 -19.41 31.55
CA GLN A 452 -9.69 -18.42 30.95
C GLN A 452 -9.01 -17.73 29.77
N ILE A 453 -9.75 -17.54 28.68
CA ILE A 453 -9.33 -16.77 27.49
C ILE A 453 -10.23 -15.55 27.36
N ASN A 454 -9.64 -14.36 27.28
CA ASN A 454 -10.37 -13.11 27.08
C ASN A 454 -9.83 -12.36 25.86
N ILE A 455 -10.66 -12.04 24.87
CA ILE A 455 -10.29 -11.20 23.72
C ILE A 455 -10.97 -9.86 23.87
N ARG A 456 -10.25 -8.73 23.82
CA ARG A 456 -10.79 -7.38 24.01
C ARG A 456 -10.19 -6.38 23.02
N ARG A 457 -10.85 -5.24 22.85
CA ARG A 457 -10.26 -4.05 22.22
C ARG A 457 -10.14 -2.95 23.27
N LEU A 458 -8.91 -2.56 23.61
CA LEU A 458 -8.63 -1.54 24.61
C LEU A 458 -7.69 -0.48 24.03
N ASN A 459 -8.06 0.79 24.15
CA ASN A 459 -7.32 1.93 23.60
C ASN A 459 -7.01 1.76 22.10
N GLY A 460 -7.94 1.16 21.35
CA GLY A 460 -7.79 0.86 19.93
C GLY A 460 -7.03 -0.45 19.61
N TRP A 461 -6.42 -1.11 20.58
CA TRP A 461 -5.62 -2.33 20.39
C TRP A 461 -6.42 -3.59 20.65
N PHE A 462 -6.34 -4.56 19.74
CA PHE A 462 -6.88 -5.90 19.96
C PHE A 462 -5.90 -6.76 20.74
N GLN A 463 -6.38 -7.35 21.82
CA GLN A 463 -5.60 -8.12 22.76
C GLN A 463 -6.32 -9.40 23.16
N MET A 464 -5.61 -10.52 23.23
CA MET A 464 -6.09 -11.78 23.80
C MET A 464 -5.27 -12.09 25.05
N TYR A 465 -5.95 -12.23 26.19
CA TYR A 465 -5.38 -12.60 27.48
C TYR A 465 -5.62 -14.08 27.74
N PHE A 466 -4.62 -14.76 28.29
CA PHE A 466 -4.78 -16.12 28.80
C PHE A 466 -4.40 -16.19 30.29
N PHE A 467 -5.34 -16.64 31.11
CA PHE A 467 -5.18 -16.84 32.55
C PHE A 467 -5.23 -18.35 32.84
N PRO A 468 -4.12 -18.99 33.27
CA PRO A 468 -4.14 -20.41 33.58
C PRO A 468 -4.94 -20.67 34.86
N LEU A 469 -5.55 -21.85 35.00
CA LEU A 469 -6.16 -22.27 36.28
C LEU A 469 -5.11 -22.27 37.39
N GLN A 470 -5.43 -21.65 38.54
CA GLN A 470 -4.53 -21.66 39.69
C GLN A 470 -4.52 -23.07 40.30
N GLU A 471 -3.35 -23.58 40.72
CA GLU A 471 -3.21 -24.95 41.25
C GLU A 471 -4.12 -25.27 42.44
N ASN A 472 -4.63 -24.25 43.15
CA ASN A 472 -5.55 -24.41 44.27
C ASN A 472 -6.98 -24.84 43.87
N GLU A 473 -7.37 -24.71 42.60
CA GLU A 473 -8.70 -25.14 42.12
C GLU A 473 -8.75 -26.64 41.76
N LYS A 474 -7.59 -27.30 41.66
CA LYS A 474 -7.51 -28.77 41.45
C LYS A 474 -7.95 -29.60 42.67
N GLN A 475 -8.26 -28.97 43.80
CA GLN A 475 -8.70 -29.68 45.02
C GLN A 475 -10.23 -29.75 45.19
N VAL A 476 -11.02 -29.15 44.30
CA VAL A 476 -12.50 -29.20 44.37
C VAL A 476 -13.06 -29.96 43.17
N GLU A 477 -12.53 -31.15 42.90
CA GLU A 477 -13.22 -32.19 42.14
C GLU A 477 -12.50 -33.52 42.41
N ASN A 478 -12.91 -34.19 43.49
CA ASN A 478 -12.65 -35.60 43.78
C ASN A 478 -13.98 -36.27 44.15
#